data_AF-A0A6I9VZ75-F1
#
_entry.id   AF-A0A6I9VZ75-F1
#
_cell.length_a   1.000
_cell.length_b   1.000
_cell.length_c   1.000
_cell.angle_alpha   90.00
_cell.angle_beta   90.00
_cell.angle_gamma   90.00
#
_symmetry.space_group_name_H-M   'P 1'
#
loop_
_entity.id
_entity.type
_entity.pdbx_description
1 polymer ?
#
loop_
_entity_poly.entity_id
_entity_poly.type
_entity_poly.pdbx_seq_one_letter_code
_entity_poly.pdbx_strand_id
1 'polypeptide(L)'
;MIGRYIRPCILYKDEYDDCTSIKARFHQYFIFGESIDCNQWKIDYDNCYQWQKYKSEEAYAKLIQSEKQRRINRLQSHYQNNVWERREKPPENWNAPLPEWMEKNFENSYLQIRSKEMKEGTEQVSPLNSKCTIL
;
A
#
# COMPACT_ATOMS: atom_id res chain seq x y z
N MET A 1 6.82 25.28 -3.90
CA MET A 1 6.14 24.06 -3.41
C MET A 1 6.60 22.84 -4.25
N ILE A 2 7.90 22.48 -4.18
CA ILE A 2 8.56 21.47 -5.05
C ILE A 2 8.98 20.21 -4.25
N GLY A 3 8.41 20.02 -3.05
CA GLY A 3 8.87 19.01 -2.09
C GLY A 3 8.26 17.60 -2.21
N ARG A 4 7.50 17.25 -3.27
CA ARG A 4 6.67 16.02 -3.29
C ARG A 4 6.92 15.06 -4.47
N TYR A 5 8.15 14.96 -4.95
CA TYR A 5 8.50 13.98 -5.99
C TYR A 5 9.57 12.97 -5.56
N ILE A 6 10.48 13.32 -4.65
CA ILE A 6 11.61 12.45 -4.28
C ILE A 6 11.35 11.79 -2.93
N ARG A 7 11.52 10.47 -2.87
CA ARG A 7 11.43 9.68 -1.63
C ARG A 7 12.69 9.85 -0.79
N PRO A 8 12.63 9.64 0.54
CA PRO A 8 13.83 9.52 1.36
C PRO A 8 14.81 8.49 0.77
N CYS A 9 16.11 8.80 0.77
CA CYS A 9 17.08 7.92 0.10
C CYS A 9 17.10 6.49 0.65
N ILE A 10 16.82 6.32 1.95
CA ILE A 10 16.75 5.00 2.59
C ILE A 10 15.73 4.08 1.91
N LEU A 11 14.62 4.62 1.40
CA LEU A 11 13.61 3.81 0.73
C LEU A 11 14.13 3.21 -0.58
N TYR A 12 14.95 3.94 -1.36
CA TYR A 12 15.55 3.35 -2.57
C TYR A 12 16.52 2.22 -2.24
N LYS A 13 17.23 2.35 -1.12
CA LYS A 13 18.14 1.31 -0.62
C LYS A 13 17.35 0.09 -0.17
N ASP A 14 16.32 0.28 0.65
CA ASP A 14 15.48 -0.81 1.16
C ASP A 14 14.83 -1.59 0.01
N GLU A 15 14.37 -0.90 -1.04
CA GLU A 15 13.81 -1.53 -2.24
C GLU A 15 14.85 -2.33 -3.03
N TYR A 16 16.09 -1.82 -3.12
CA TYR A 16 17.19 -2.56 -3.74
C TYR A 16 17.54 -3.82 -2.92
N ASP A 17 17.68 -3.67 -1.60
CA ASP A 17 18.04 -4.74 -0.68
C ASP A 17 16.95 -5.83 -0.67
N ASP A 18 15.66 -5.43 -0.66
CA ASP A 18 14.53 -6.37 -0.76
C ASP A 18 14.54 -7.07 -2.12
N CYS A 19 14.61 -6.33 -3.23
CA CYS A 19 14.61 -6.88 -4.59
C CYS A 19 15.75 -7.89 -4.84
N THR A 20 16.90 -7.67 -4.20
CA THR A 20 18.08 -8.55 -4.33
C THR A 20 18.15 -9.65 -3.27
N SER A 21 17.30 -9.62 -2.25
CA SER A 21 17.26 -10.62 -1.18
C SER A 21 16.94 -12.01 -1.72
N ILE A 22 17.48 -13.05 -1.07
CA ILE A 22 17.26 -14.47 -1.46
C ILE A 22 15.76 -14.80 -1.52
N LYS A 23 14.99 -14.32 -0.54
CA LYS A 23 13.55 -14.53 -0.47
C LYS A 23 12.84 -13.89 -1.67
N ALA A 24 13.16 -12.63 -1.98
CA ALA A 24 12.56 -11.96 -3.12
C ALA A 24 12.98 -12.58 -4.45
N ARG A 25 14.25 -12.98 -4.61
CA ARG A 25 14.73 -13.70 -5.80
C ARG A 25 13.98 -15.01 -6.02
N PHE A 26 13.72 -15.76 -4.95
CA PHE A 26 12.88 -16.96 -5.02
C PHE A 26 11.44 -16.63 -5.46
N HIS A 27 10.83 -15.59 -4.89
CA HIS A 27 9.48 -15.16 -5.29
C HIS A 27 9.43 -14.67 -6.74
N GLN A 28 10.42 -13.91 -7.19
CA GLN A 28 10.53 -13.45 -8.59
C GLN A 28 10.61 -14.64 -9.54
N TYR A 29 11.46 -15.63 -9.23
CA TYR A 29 11.57 -16.84 -10.02
C TYR A 29 10.25 -17.63 -10.07
N PHE A 30 9.52 -17.71 -8.96
CA PHE A 30 8.22 -18.38 -8.91
C PHE A 30 7.16 -17.67 -9.78
N ILE A 31 7.15 -16.34 -9.82
CA ILE A 31 6.14 -15.56 -10.55
C ILE A 31 6.50 -15.40 -12.03
N PHE A 32 7.77 -15.13 -12.33
CA PHE A 32 8.24 -14.72 -13.67
C PHE A 32 9.12 -15.76 -14.35
N GLY A 33 9.60 -16.79 -13.65
CA GLY A 33 10.55 -17.78 -14.16
C GLY A 33 12.01 -17.30 -14.19
N GLU A 34 12.27 -16.05 -13.83
CA GLU A 34 13.59 -15.44 -13.82
C GLU A 34 13.71 -14.35 -12.74
N SER A 35 14.94 -13.94 -12.45
CA SER A 35 15.19 -12.80 -11.57
C SER A 35 15.09 -11.49 -12.34
N ILE A 36 14.35 -10.51 -11.82
CA ILE A 36 14.20 -9.20 -12.47
C ILE A 36 15.43 -8.30 -12.26
N ASP A 37 15.60 -7.30 -13.13
CA ASP A 37 16.65 -6.30 -12.94
C ASP A 37 16.31 -5.32 -11.79
N CYS A 38 17.12 -5.34 -10.74
CA CYS A 38 17.00 -4.45 -9.57
C CYS A 38 17.91 -3.21 -9.67
N ASN A 39 18.74 -3.08 -10.71
CA ASN A 39 19.78 -2.06 -10.79
C ASN A 39 19.22 -0.64 -10.77
N GLN A 40 18.00 -0.43 -11.29
CA GLN A 40 17.38 0.89 -11.26
C GLN A 40 17.20 1.42 -9.84
N TRP A 41 16.92 0.56 -8.86
CA TRP A 41 16.80 0.97 -7.46
C TRP A 41 18.14 1.44 -6.89
N LYS A 42 19.22 0.76 -7.25
CA LYS A 42 20.57 1.16 -6.88
C LYS A 42 20.96 2.49 -7.50
N ILE A 43 20.69 2.68 -8.80
CA ILE A 43 20.93 3.94 -9.50
C ILE A 43 20.15 5.08 -8.85
N ASP A 44 18.88 4.85 -8.51
CA ASP A 44 18.05 5.85 -7.84
C ASP A 44 18.59 6.20 -6.44
N TYR A 45 19.05 5.21 -5.68
CA TYR A 45 19.71 5.43 -4.39
C TYR A 45 20.99 6.27 -4.53
N ASP A 46 21.87 5.90 -5.46
CA ASP A 46 23.14 6.59 -5.70
C ASP A 46 22.87 8.05 -6.15
N ASN A 47 21.92 8.27 -7.05
CA ASN A 47 21.49 9.61 -7.47
C ASN A 47 20.88 10.42 -6.30
N CYS A 48 20.07 9.78 -5.45
CA CYS A 48 19.48 10.42 -4.29
C CYS A 48 20.57 10.88 -3.31
N TYR A 49 21.56 10.03 -3.04
CA TYR A 49 22.69 10.38 -2.19
C TYR A 49 23.54 11.52 -2.76
N GLN A 50 23.82 11.49 -4.07
CA GLN A 50 24.56 12.55 -4.76
C GLN A 50 23.83 13.90 -4.69
N TRP A 51 22.50 13.89 -4.87
CA TRP A 51 21.69 15.08 -4.67
C TRP A 51 21.70 15.57 -3.21
N GLN A 52 21.53 14.67 -2.23
CA GLN A 52 21.50 15.07 -0.83
C GLN A 52 22.84 15.68 -0.36
N LYS A 53 23.96 15.03 -0.69
CA LYS A 53 25.29 15.38 -0.21
C LYS A 53 25.94 16.51 -1.00
N TYR A 54 25.83 16.49 -2.33
CA TYR A 54 26.57 17.41 -3.21
C TYR A 54 25.68 18.35 -4.01
N LYS A 55 24.35 18.26 -3.87
CA LYS A 55 23.38 19.06 -4.64
C LYS A 55 23.56 18.95 -6.16
N SER A 56 23.95 17.76 -6.62
CA SER A 56 24.10 17.48 -8.06
C SER A 56 22.76 17.58 -8.79
N GLU A 57 22.62 18.57 -9.66
CA GLU A 57 21.40 18.80 -10.46
C GLU A 57 21.16 17.67 -11.48
N GLU A 58 22.22 17.09 -12.03
CA GLU A 58 22.11 15.96 -12.95
C GLU A 58 21.50 14.73 -12.26
N ALA A 59 22.00 14.41 -11.05
CA ALA A 59 21.49 13.31 -10.24
C ALA A 59 20.02 13.54 -9.87
N TYR A 60 19.67 14.78 -9.52
CA TYR A 60 18.30 15.19 -9.23
C TYR A 60 17.37 15.01 -10.43
N ALA A 61 17.80 15.44 -11.62
CA ALA A 61 17.01 15.32 -12.85
C ALA A 61 16.76 13.84 -13.21
N LYS A 62 17.80 13.00 -13.16
CA LYS A 62 17.71 11.55 -13.40
C LYS A 62 16.75 10.88 -12.41
N LEU A 63 16.86 11.22 -11.13
CA LEU A 63 15.99 10.66 -10.09
C LEU A 63 14.51 11.06 -10.29
N ILE A 64 14.24 12.31 -10.65
CA ILE A 64 12.88 12.77 -10.96
C ILE A 64 12.31 12.03 -12.16
N GLN A 65 13.10 11.82 -13.20
CA GLN A 65 12.65 11.09 -14.38
C GLN A 65 12.28 9.65 -14.02
N SER A 66 13.11 8.96 -13.22
CA SER A 66 12.81 7.62 -12.70
C SER A 66 11.51 7.60 -11.89
N GLU A 67 11.31 8.55 -10.97
CA GLU A 67 10.08 8.65 -10.16
C GLU A 67 8.83 8.90 -11.01
N LYS A 68 8.93 9.75 -12.03
CA LYS A 68 7.83 9.98 -12.98
C LYS A 68 7.49 8.69 -13.74
N GLN A 69 8.49 7.99 -14.25
CA GLN A 69 8.28 6.74 -14.97
C GLN A 69 7.64 5.68 -14.08
N ARG A 70 8.10 5.56 -12.83
CA ARG A 70 7.56 4.62 -11.85
C ARG A 70 6.08 4.90 -11.55
N ARG A 71 5.69 6.18 -11.42
CA ARG A 71 4.28 6.56 -11.25
C ARG A 71 3.43 6.21 -12.48
N ILE A 72 3.95 6.45 -13.68
CA ILE A 72 3.26 6.09 -14.93
C ILE A 72 3.04 4.59 -14.99
N ASN A 73 4.09 3.78 -14.79
CA ASN A 73 4.00 2.32 -14.84
C ASN A 73 2.99 1.78 -13.80
N ARG A 74 3.01 2.30 -12.57
CA ARG A 74 2.06 1.88 -11.52
C ARG A 74 0.61 2.21 -11.88
N LEU A 75 0.37 3.34 -12.55
CA LEU A 75 -0.97 3.78 -12.92
C LEU A 75 -1.41 3.29 -14.31
N GLN A 76 -0.51 2.67 -15.07
CA GLN A 76 -0.78 2.24 -16.45
C GLN A 76 -2.02 1.35 -16.52
N SER A 77 -2.11 0.30 -15.70
CA SER A 77 -3.27 -0.60 -15.68
C SER A 77 -4.55 0.09 -15.25
N HIS A 78 -4.47 1.15 -14.43
CA HIS A 78 -5.64 1.94 -14.06
C HIS A 78 -6.17 2.75 -15.26
N TYR A 79 -5.27 3.38 -16.02
CA TYR A 79 -5.65 4.18 -17.19
C TYR A 79 -6.01 3.34 -18.41
N GLN A 80 -5.45 2.14 -18.55
CA GLN A 80 -5.78 1.20 -19.63
C GLN A 80 -7.06 0.42 -19.36
N ASN A 81 -7.63 0.51 -18.16
CA ASN A 81 -8.86 -0.17 -17.82
C ASN A 81 -10.04 0.44 -18.61
N ASN A 82 -10.67 -0.38 -19.46
CA ASN A 82 -11.87 -0.03 -20.23
C ASN A 82 -13.15 -0.68 -19.69
N VAL A 83 -13.05 -1.44 -18.59
CA VAL A 83 -14.19 -2.12 -17.95
C VAL A 83 -14.88 -1.20 -16.95
N TRP A 84 -14.12 -0.36 -16.26
CA TRP A 84 -14.63 0.53 -15.21
C TRP A 84 -14.42 2.00 -15.54
N GLU A 85 -15.49 2.79 -15.44
CA GLU A 85 -15.40 4.24 -15.56
C GLU A 85 -14.92 4.90 -14.27
N ARG A 86 -14.10 5.95 -14.40
CA ARG A 86 -13.60 6.70 -13.24
C ARG A 86 -14.72 7.56 -12.66
N ARG A 87 -15.12 7.29 -11.42
CA ARG A 87 -16.09 8.12 -10.68
C ARG A 87 -15.50 9.50 -10.36
N GLU A 88 -16.29 10.55 -10.57
CA GLU A 88 -15.90 11.92 -10.20
C GLU A 88 -16.28 12.29 -8.77
N LYS A 89 -17.39 11.73 -8.28
CA LYS A 89 -17.90 11.93 -6.93
C LYS A 89 -18.40 10.61 -6.35
N PRO A 90 -18.42 10.45 -5.02
CA PRO A 90 -19.10 9.31 -4.40
C PRO A 90 -20.59 9.29 -4.83
N PRO A 91 -21.21 8.11 -4.85
CA PRO A 91 -22.66 7.99 -5.04
C PRO A 91 -23.44 8.84 -4.04
N GLU A 92 -24.62 9.32 -4.41
CA GLU A 92 -25.46 10.18 -3.54
C GLU A 92 -25.83 9.50 -2.21
N ASN A 93 -26.03 8.19 -2.26
CA ASN A 93 -26.35 7.35 -1.10
C ASN A 93 -25.10 6.73 -0.44
N TRP A 94 -23.89 7.25 -0.68
CA TRP A 94 -22.66 6.69 -0.09
C TRP A 94 -22.69 6.65 1.44
N ASN A 95 -23.35 7.64 2.06
CA ASN A 95 -23.53 7.74 3.51
C ASN A 95 -24.94 7.33 3.97
N ALA A 96 -25.70 6.61 3.14
CA ALA A 96 -27.00 6.08 3.56
C ALA A 96 -26.81 5.08 4.73
N PRO A 97 -27.79 4.96 5.63
CA PRO A 97 -27.76 3.93 6.67
C PRO A 97 -27.63 2.55 6.04
N LEU A 98 -27.04 1.61 6.78
CA LEU A 98 -26.88 0.24 6.29
C LEU A 98 -28.26 -0.39 6.11
N PRO A 99 -28.44 -1.29 5.12
CA PRO A 99 -29.68 -2.04 5.00
C PRO A 99 -29.98 -2.83 6.28
N GLU A 100 -31.26 -2.92 6.67
CA GLU A 100 -31.71 -3.56 7.92
C GLU A 100 -31.15 -4.97 8.13
N TRP A 101 -31.10 -5.79 7.07
CA TRP A 101 -30.54 -7.15 7.15
C TRP A 101 -29.06 -7.16 7.53
N MET A 102 -28.30 -6.16 7.10
CA MET A 102 -26.88 -6.02 7.40
C MET A 102 -26.66 -5.52 8.82
N GLU A 103 -27.49 -4.58 9.28
CA GLU A 103 -27.49 -4.11 10.67
C GLU A 103 -27.78 -5.27 11.62
N LYS A 104 -28.83 -6.06 11.36
CA LYS A 104 -29.19 -7.24 12.16
C LYS A 104 -28.09 -8.31 12.21
N ASN A 105 -27.41 -8.55 11.09
CA ASN A 105 -26.26 -9.46 11.06
C ASN A 105 -25.07 -8.91 11.88
N PHE A 106 -24.91 -7.59 11.89
CA PHE A 106 -23.82 -6.94 12.59
C PHE A 106 -24.04 -6.85 14.11
N GLU A 107 -25.30 -6.71 14.57
CA GLU A 107 -25.68 -6.54 15.99
C GLU A 107 -24.99 -7.53 16.94
N ASN A 108 -24.91 -8.80 16.54
CA ASN A 108 -24.34 -9.89 17.35
C ASN A 108 -22.93 -10.31 16.88
N SER A 109 -22.32 -9.55 15.97
CA SER A 109 -20.97 -9.83 15.52
C SER A 109 -19.94 -9.50 16.59
N TYR A 110 -18.82 -10.22 16.60
CA TYR A 110 -17.69 -9.95 17.49
C TYR A 110 -17.23 -8.49 17.40
N LEU A 111 -17.14 -7.95 16.18
CA LEU A 111 -16.68 -6.58 15.95
C LEU A 111 -17.60 -5.53 16.55
N GLN A 112 -18.92 -5.72 16.46
CA GLN A 112 -19.89 -4.79 17.04
C GLN A 112 -19.85 -4.81 18.57
N ILE A 113 -19.74 -6.00 19.17
CA ILE A 113 -19.61 -6.17 20.62
C ILE A 113 -18.34 -5.46 21.10
N ARG A 114 -17.18 -5.73 20.50
CA ARG A 114 -15.91 -5.08 20.85
C ARG A 114 -15.94 -3.56 20.62
N SER A 115 -16.57 -3.09 19.55
CA SER A 115 -16.68 -1.65 19.29
C SER A 115 -17.50 -0.94 20.37
N LYS A 116 -18.58 -1.56 20.86
CA LYS A 116 -19.38 -1.04 21.98
C LYS A 116 -18.58 -1.02 23.27
N GLU A 117 -17.91 -2.13 23.61
CA GLU A 117 -17.05 -2.22 24.80
C GLU A 117 -15.98 -1.11 24.83
N MET A 118 -15.29 -0.89 23.70
CA MET A 118 -14.26 0.16 23.59
C MET A 118 -14.82 1.58 23.74
N LYS A 119 -16.05 1.83 23.28
CA LYS A 119 -16.71 3.14 23.36
C LYS A 119 -17.30 3.41 24.74
N GLU A 120 -17.86 2.39 25.38
CA GLU A 120 -18.58 2.47 26.65
C GLU A 120 -17.64 2.27 27.86
N GLY A 121 -16.41 1.76 27.64
CA GLY A 121 -15.45 1.50 28.71
C GLY A 121 -15.85 0.35 29.63
N THR A 122 -16.78 -0.49 29.18
CA THR A 122 -17.33 -1.63 29.93
C THR A 122 -17.07 -2.93 29.18
N GLU A 123 -16.52 -3.93 29.87
CA GLU A 123 -16.42 -5.30 29.33
C GLU A 123 -17.82 -5.93 29.32
N GLN A 124 -18.41 -6.08 28.14
CA GLN A 124 -19.63 -6.87 27.97
C GLN A 124 -19.25 -8.34 27.87
N VAL A 125 -20.01 -9.23 28.53
CA VAL A 125 -19.74 -10.67 28.46
C VAL A 125 -20.12 -11.16 27.07
N SER A 126 -19.14 -11.30 26.19
CA SER A 126 -19.36 -11.85 24.85
C SER A 126 -19.82 -13.31 24.95
N PRO A 127 -20.96 -13.69 24.33
CA PRO A 127 -21.38 -15.10 24.27
C PRO A 127 -20.36 -16.00 23.54
N LEU A 128 -19.46 -15.41 22.75
CA LEU A 128 -18.33 -16.11 22.10
C LEU A 128 -17.26 -16.60 23.10
N ASN A 129 -17.16 -16.03 24.30
CA ASN A 129 -16.19 -16.50 25.31
C ASN A 129 -16.46 -17.95 25.77
N SER A 130 -17.65 -18.49 25.50
CA SER A 130 -18.03 -19.86 25.87
C SER A 130 -17.70 -20.94 24.83
N LYS A 131 -17.14 -20.59 23.66
CA LYS A 131 -17.02 -21.55 22.52
C LYS A 131 -15.62 -21.70 21.92
N CYS A 132 -14.56 -21.32 22.62
CA CYS A 132 -13.20 -21.71 22.22
C CYS A 132 -12.74 -22.91 23.05
N THR A 133 -13.18 -24.11 22.67
CA THR A 133 -12.42 -25.33 22.97
C THR A 133 -11.64 -25.68 21.70
N ILE A 134 -10.31 -25.58 21.78
CA ILE A 134 -9.43 -26.20 20.79
C ILE A 134 -9.54 -27.71 21.02
N LEU A 135 -10.15 -28.44 20.09
CA LEU A 135 -9.99 -29.90 20.00
C LEU A 135 -8.65 -30.22 19.34
#